data_AF-A0A1J3E6E4-F1
#
_entry.id   AF-A0A1J3E6E4-F1
#
_cell.length_a   1.000
_cell.length_b   1.000
_cell.length_c   1.000
_cell.angle_alpha   90.00
_cell.angle_beta   90.00
_cell.angle_gamma   90.00
#
_symmetry.space_group_name_H-M   'P 1'
#
loop_
_entity.id
_entity.type
_entity.pdbx_description
1 polymer ?
#
loop_
_entity_poly.entity_id
_entity_poly.type
_entity_poly.pdbx_seq_one_letter_code
_entity_poly.pdbx_strand_id
1 'polypeptide(L)'
;ISGLTNLRQLLLRDGSNLEALPNINGLTSLEVFDVSGCTKLHKIEGSFKHMSYLREVNLSDSRIETSPEFPEKSSTYCSKVVILADSRRFENETWSQVKEAITNVMSEKLSSSEPVDKIQEITREELGREGEVWAFDCPQ
;
A
#
# COMPACT_ATOMS: atom_id res chain seq x y z
N ILE A 1 -3.74 22.19 0.59
CA ILE A 1 -4.94 21.92 1.43
C ILE A 1 -4.77 22.27 2.92
N SER A 2 -3.65 22.88 3.33
CA SER A 2 -3.29 23.12 4.74
C SER A 2 -4.15 24.14 5.50
N GLY A 3 -4.95 24.97 4.81
CA GLY A 3 -5.86 25.93 5.45
C GLY A 3 -7.28 25.42 5.71
N LEU A 4 -7.57 24.16 5.38
CA LEU A 4 -8.92 23.59 5.45
C LEU A 4 -9.21 22.97 6.83
N THR A 5 -9.12 23.77 7.90
CA THR A 5 -9.23 23.31 9.29
C THR A 5 -10.59 22.69 9.65
N ASN A 6 -11.64 23.02 8.91
CA ASN A 6 -13.00 22.50 9.09
C ASN A 6 -13.34 21.35 8.12
N LEU A 7 -12.39 20.89 7.30
CA LEU A 7 -12.62 19.77 6.39
C LEU A 7 -12.87 18.49 7.18
N ARG A 8 -14.03 17.86 6.98
CA ARG A 8 -14.41 16.61 7.66
C ARG A 8 -14.10 15.36 6.85
N GLN A 9 -14.10 15.47 5.52
CA GLN A 9 -13.86 14.33 4.64
C GLN A 9 -12.93 14.73 3.51
N LEU A 10 -11.89 13.94 3.27
CA LEU A 10 -11.01 14.06 2.12
C LEU A 10 -11.12 12.77 1.32
N LEU A 11 -11.79 12.84 0.17
CA LEU A 11 -12.06 11.70 -0.70
C LEU A 11 -11.37 11.94 -2.05
N LEU A 12 -10.28 11.23 -2.30
CA LEU A 12 -9.46 11.31 -3.49
C LEU A 12 -9.33 9.90 -4.09
N ARG A 13 -10.44 9.30 -4.48
CA ARG A 13 -10.46 7.93 -5.00
C ARG A 13 -10.00 7.88 -6.45
N ASP A 14 -9.40 6.75 -6.84
CA ASP A 14 -9.01 6.42 -8.22
C ASP A 14 -8.10 7.48 -8.89
N GLY A 15 -7.28 8.16 -8.09
CA GLY A 15 -6.33 9.17 -8.52
C GLY A 15 -5.13 8.57 -9.25
N SER A 16 -5.31 8.21 -10.52
CA SER A 16 -4.30 7.52 -11.35
C SER A 16 -3.00 8.29 -11.58
N ASN A 17 -2.98 9.59 -11.33
CA ASN A 17 -1.80 10.47 -11.44
C ASN A 17 -1.42 11.15 -10.12
N LEU A 18 -2.11 10.83 -9.02
CA LEU A 18 -1.79 11.40 -7.73
C LEU A 18 -0.56 10.68 -7.15
N GLU A 19 0.58 11.36 -7.11
CA GLU A 19 1.84 10.77 -6.64
C GLU A 19 2.13 11.08 -5.16
N ALA A 20 1.75 12.27 -4.72
CA ALA A 20 1.98 12.74 -3.36
C ALA A 20 0.84 13.65 -2.88
N LEU A 21 0.61 13.65 -1.57
CA LEU A 21 -0.21 14.65 -0.89
C LEU A 21 0.67 15.66 -0.14
N PRO A 22 0.37 16.96 -0.24
CA PRO A 22 1.07 18.00 0.51
C PRO A 22 0.72 17.89 2.00
N ASN A 23 1.37 18.71 2.83
CA ASN A 23 1.18 18.69 4.27
C ASN A 23 -0.31 18.71 4.72
N ILE A 24 -0.73 17.64 5.40
CA ILE A 24 -2.11 17.45 5.90
C ILE A 24 -2.32 17.83 7.37
N ASN A 25 -1.30 18.28 8.10
CA ASN A 25 -1.40 18.55 9.55
C ASN A 25 -2.48 19.59 9.91
N GLY A 26 -2.84 20.47 8.98
CA GLY A 26 -3.89 21.47 9.16
C GLY A 26 -5.32 20.91 9.13
N LEU A 27 -5.53 19.65 8.74
CA LEU A 27 -6.85 19.01 8.65
C LEU A 27 -7.32 18.48 10.01
N THR A 28 -7.34 19.33 11.03
CA THR A 28 -7.57 18.91 12.44
C THR A 28 -8.99 18.39 12.71
N SER A 29 -9.98 18.78 11.90
CA SER A 29 -11.38 18.31 12.00
C SER A 29 -11.69 17.11 11.10
N LEU A 30 -10.68 16.48 10.51
CA LEU A 30 -10.89 15.39 9.55
C LEU A 30 -11.43 14.14 10.26
N GLU A 31 -12.47 13.55 9.69
CA GLU A 31 -13.14 12.34 10.16
C GLU A 31 -12.88 11.15 9.23
N VAL A 32 -12.84 11.40 7.92
CA VAL A 32 -12.67 10.39 6.87
C VAL A 32 -11.56 10.83 5.92
N PHE A 33 -10.60 9.93 5.71
CA PHE A 33 -9.54 10.07 4.73
C PHE A 33 -9.58 8.87 3.79
N ASP A 34 -9.83 9.09 2.50
CA ASP A 34 -9.94 8.03 1.51
C ASP A 34 -9.15 8.39 0.27
N VAL A 35 -8.10 7.61 -0.01
CA VAL A 35 -7.26 7.70 -1.20
C VAL A 35 -7.24 6.37 -1.96
N SER A 36 -8.28 5.55 -1.78
CA SER A 36 -8.36 4.24 -2.41
C SER A 36 -8.23 4.32 -3.92
N GLY A 37 -7.53 3.37 -4.54
CA GLY A 37 -7.30 3.36 -5.98
C GLY A 37 -6.27 4.38 -6.49
N CYS A 38 -5.62 5.16 -5.61
CA CYS A 38 -4.51 6.04 -5.98
C CYS A 38 -3.21 5.25 -6.18
N THR A 39 -3.14 4.49 -7.28
CA THR A 39 -2.07 3.52 -7.56
C THR A 39 -0.66 4.10 -7.71
N LYS A 40 -0.50 5.44 -7.82
CA LYS A 40 0.80 6.12 -7.84
C LYS A 40 1.13 6.86 -6.54
N LEU A 41 0.18 6.96 -5.61
CA LEU A 41 0.33 7.71 -4.37
C LEU A 41 1.26 6.93 -3.44
N HIS A 42 2.44 7.48 -3.20
CA HIS A 42 3.48 6.85 -2.37
C HIS A 42 3.93 7.75 -1.21
N LYS A 43 3.51 9.01 -1.19
CA LYS A 43 3.93 9.99 -0.18
C LYS A 43 2.75 10.80 0.34
N ILE A 44 2.66 10.91 1.65
CA ILE A 44 1.80 11.89 2.34
C ILE A 44 2.71 12.71 3.25
N GLU A 45 2.74 14.02 3.06
CA GLU A 45 3.44 14.90 3.99
C GLU A 45 2.56 15.20 5.21
N GLY A 46 3.14 15.12 6.41
CA GLY A 46 2.42 15.28 7.67
C GLY A 46 1.98 13.95 8.29
N SER A 47 1.11 14.03 9.29
CA SER A 47 0.61 12.85 10.00
C SER A 47 -0.82 13.04 10.52
N PHE A 48 -1.45 11.93 10.90
CA PHE A 48 -2.81 11.93 11.47
C PHE A 48 -2.82 12.23 12.97
N LYS A 49 -1.65 12.42 13.61
CA LYS A 49 -1.49 12.55 15.07
C LYS A 49 -2.41 13.59 15.72
N HIS A 50 -2.70 14.69 15.03
CA HIS A 50 -3.51 15.80 15.54
C HIS A 50 -4.98 15.77 15.10
N MET A 51 -5.44 14.72 14.42
CA MET A 51 -6.79 14.60 13.88
C MET A 51 -7.69 13.83 14.84
N SER A 52 -8.07 14.45 15.97
CA SER A 52 -8.81 13.75 17.03
C SER A 52 -10.21 13.28 16.63
N TYR A 53 -10.77 13.80 15.53
CA TYR A 53 -12.06 13.37 14.98
C TYR A 53 -11.96 12.21 13.98
N LEU A 54 -10.74 11.81 13.61
CA LEU A 54 -10.50 10.80 12.59
C LEU A 54 -11.05 9.46 13.05
N ARG A 55 -11.88 8.85 12.20
CA ARG A 55 -12.47 7.53 12.41
C ARG A 55 -12.19 6.55 11.29
N GLU A 56 -11.92 7.04 10.08
CA GLU A 56 -11.78 6.18 8.91
C GLU A 56 -10.62 6.61 8.03
N VAL A 57 -9.75 5.66 7.71
CA VAL A 57 -8.62 5.83 6.81
C VAL A 57 -8.62 4.70 5.80
N ASN A 58 -8.78 5.01 4.51
CA ASN A 58 -8.70 4.04 3.43
C ASN A 58 -7.51 4.37 2.51
N LEU A 59 -6.52 3.47 2.51
CA LEU A 59 -5.31 3.55 1.69
C LEU A 59 -5.25 2.43 0.64
N SER A 60 -6.33 1.66 0.44
CA SER A 60 -6.31 0.48 -0.43
C SER A 60 -5.85 0.82 -1.84
N ASP A 61 -5.09 -0.08 -2.47
CA ASP A 61 -4.60 0.10 -3.83
C ASP A 61 -3.75 1.38 -4.03
N SER A 62 -3.13 1.87 -2.97
CA SER A 62 -2.07 2.89 -3.01
C SER A 62 -0.68 2.26 -2.83
N ARG A 63 0.38 3.06 -2.97
CA ARG A 63 1.77 2.65 -2.73
C ARG A 63 2.33 3.25 -1.43
N ILE A 64 1.46 3.58 -0.48
CA ILE A 64 1.88 4.12 0.82
C ILE A 64 2.40 2.96 1.66
N GLU A 65 3.72 2.90 1.83
CA GLU A 65 4.39 1.84 2.61
C GLU A 65 4.47 2.16 4.11
N THR A 66 4.33 3.42 4.48
CA THR A 66 4.45 3.87 5.86
C THR A 66 3.19 3.59 6.67
N SER A 67 3.38 2.99 7.84
CA SER A 67 2.35 2.93 8.87
C SER A 67 1.95 4.37 9.26
N PRO A 68 0.69 4.78 9.06
CA PRO A 68 0.27 6.12 9.42
C PRO A 68 0.36 6.33 10.93
N GLU A 69 0.94 7.45 11.37
CA GLU A 69 0.90 7.85 12.77
C GLU A 69 -0.53 8.31 13.13
N PHE A 70 -1.31 7.39 13.69
CA PHE A 70 -2.68 7.65 14.14
C PHE A 70 -2.76 8.58 15.35
N PRO A 71 -3.92 9.22 15.59
CA PRO A 71 -4.17 10.01 16.80
C PRO A 71 -4.02 9.17 18.10
N GLU A 72 -3.35 9.72 19.11
CA GLU A 72 -3.30 9.11 20.46
C GLU A 72 -4.64 9.24 21.20
N LYS A 73 -5.43 10.26 20.86
CA LYS A 73 -6.71 10.58 21.50
C LYS A 73 -7.80 10.69 20.44
N SER A 74 -8.96 10.15 20.76
CA SER A 74 -10.17 10.28 19.95
C SER A 74 -11.16 11.21 20.64
N SER A 75 -11.71 12.16 19.90
CA SER A 75 -12.85 13.00 20.32
C SER A 75 -14.19 12.32 20.03
N THR A 76 -14.19 11.17 19.37
CA THR A 76 -15.40 10.42 19.00
C THR A 76 -15.44 9.03 19.66
N TYR A 77 -16.66 8.58 19.99
CA TYR A 77 -16.93 7.26 20.59
C TYR A 77 -17.27 6.16 19.57
N CYS A 78 -17.06 6.41 18.28
CA CYS A 78 -17.32 5.43 17.23
C CYS A 78 -16.06 4.58 16.94
N SER A 79 -16.27 3.39 16.37
CA SER A 79 -15.18 2.51 15.96
C SER A 79 -14.26 3.18 14.92
N LYS A 80 -12.98 2.81 14.97
CA LYS A 80 -11.88 3.27 14.13
C LYS A 80 -11.60 2.21 13.09
N VAL A 81 -11.63 2.60 11.83
CA VAL A 81 -11.41 1.73 10.68
C VAL A 81 -10.18 2.20 9.94
N VAL A 82 -9.30 1.26 9.61
CA VAL A 82 -8.25 1.48 8.62
C VAL A 82 -8.18 0.34 7.63
N ILE A 83 -8.05 0.70 6.36
CA ILE A 83 -7.77 -0.22 5.27
C ILE A 83 -6.39 0.14 4.73
N LEU A 84 -5.45 -0.80 4.83
CA LEU A 84 -4.07 -0.62 4.39
C LEU A 84 -3.94 -0.73 2.86
N ALA A 85 -2.78 -0.37 2.33
CA ALA A 85 -2.46 -0.46 0.91
C ALA A 85 -2.68 -1.86 0.32
N ASP A 86 -2.41 -2.91 1.09
CA ASP A 86 -2.65 -4.32 0.71
C ASP A 86 -4.08 -4.80 0.97
N SER A 87 -5.02 -3.86 1.14
CA SER A 87 -6.45 -4.11 1.35
C SER A 87 -6.82 -4.80 2.67
N ARG A 88 -5.88 -5.01 3.60
CA ARG A 88 -6.23 -5.50 4.94
C ARG A 88 -7.02 -4.44 5.70
N ARG A 89 -8.17 -4.84 6.24
CA ARG A 89 -9.05 -4.00 7.06
C ARG A 89 -8.87 -4.31 8.55
N PHE A 90 -8.73 -3.27 9.34
CA PHE A 90 -8.70 -3.33 10.80
C PHE A 90 -9.78 -2.42 11.36
N GLU A 91 -10.48 -2.90 12.38
CA GLU A 91 -11.55 -2.16 13.04
C GLU A 91 -11.47 -2.37 14.55
N ASN A 92 -11.48 -1.28 15.32
CA ASN A 92 -11.44 -1.34 16.78
C ASN A 92 -11.98 -0.05 17.42
N GLU A 93 -12.17 -0.01 18.73
CA GLU A 93 -12.72 1.15 19.43
C GLU A 93 -11.73 2.33 19.53
N THR A 94 -10.43 2.02 19.61
CA THR A 94 -9.36 3.01 19.74
C THR A 94 -8.26 2.84 18.69
N TRP A 95 -7.60 3.96 18.34
CA TRP A 95 -6.45 3.96 17.45
C TRP A 95 -5.25 3.16 18.00
N SER A 96 -5.12 3.05 19.32
CA SER A 96 -4.10 2.21 19.97
C SER A 96 -4.31 0.72 19.66
N GLN A 97 -5.56 0.24 19.77
CA GLN A 97 -5.89 -1.15 19.45
C GLN A 97 -5.75 -1.44 17.95
N VAL A 98 -6.12 -0.48 17.09
CA VAL A 98 -5.87 -0.59 15.64
C VAL A 98 -4.37 -0.70 15.35
N LYS A 99 -3.54 0.15 15.97
CA LYS A 99 -2.08 0.13 15.81
C LYS A 99 -1.48 -1.20 16.29
N GLU A 100 -1.95 -1.71 17.41
CA GLU A 100 -1.53 -3.01 17.95
C GLU A 100 -1.91 -4.14 16.98
N ALA A 101 -3.15 -4.17 16.50
CA ALA A 101 -3.62 -5.19 15.54
C ALA A 101 -2.78 -5.20 14.25
N ILE A 102 -2.47 -4.03 13.69
CA ILE A 102 -1.58 -3.92 12.52
C ILE A 102 -0.19 -4.47 12.84
N THR A 103 0.38 -4.10 13.99
CA THR A 103 1.74 -4.51 14.40
C THR A 103 1.83 -6.02 14.58
N ASN A 104 0.82 -6.63 15.22
CA ASN A 104 0.77 -8.07 15.45
C ASN A 104 0.80 -8.85 14.13
N VAL A 105 -0.05 -8.48 13.16
CA VAL A 105 -0.07 -9.15 11.84
C VAL A 105 1.24 -8.95 11.07
N MET A 106 1.87 -7.77 11.19
CA MET A 106 3.17 -7.52 10.55
C MET A 106 4.28 -8.37 11.18
N SER A 107 4.20 -8.67 12.48
CA SER A 107 5.17 -9.52 13.19
C SER A 107 5.01 -11.01 12.90
N GLU A 108 3.78 -11.51 12.75
CA GLU A 108 3.50 -12.91 12.37
C GLU A 108 4.09 -13.26 11.00
N LYS A 109 4.11 -12.29 10.07
CA LYS A 109 4.72 -12.45 8.75
C LYS A 109 6.25 -12.63 8.80
N LEU A 110 6.93 -12.10 9.83
CA LEU A 110 8.36 -12.27 10.02
C LEU A 110 8.72 -13.64 10.64
N SER A 111 7.80 -14.27 11.39
CA SER A 111 8.03 -15.62 11.92
C SER A 111 7.65 -16.74 10.96
N SER A 112 6.83 -16.46 9.93
CA SER A 112 6.39 -17.46 8.93
C SER A 112 7.21 -17.46 7.63
N SER A 113 8.32 -16.72 7.56
CA SER A 113 9.19 -16.72 6.38
C SER A 113 9.94 -18.05 6.28
N GLU A 114 9.44 -18.98 5.47
CA GLU A 114 10.22 -20.11 4.97
C GLU A 114 11.40 -19.60 4.11
N PRO A 115 12.55 -20.30 4.08
CA PRO A 115 13.67 -19.90 3.25
C PRO A 115 13.31 -20.04 1.76
N VAL A 116 13.38 -18.93 1.04
CA VAL A 116 13.35 -18.93 -0.44
C VAL A 116 14.72 -19.39 -0.93
N ASP A 117 14.91 -20.70 -1.11
CA ASP A 117 16.02 -21.25 -1.87
C ASP A 117 15.56 -22.36 -2.85
N LYS A 118 15.46 -21.94 -4.12
CA LYS A 118 15.82 -22.60 -5.38
C LYS A 118 15.12 -23.91 -5.83
N ILE A 119 14.31 -23.78 -6.88
CA ILE A 119 14.28 -24.69 -8.04
C ILE A 119 14.25 -23.80 -9.30
N GLN A 120 15.43 -23.49 -9.85
CA GLN A 120 16.05 -24.06 -11.06
C GLN A 120 15.51 -23.49 -12.38
N GLU A 121 16.32 -22.57 -12.91
CA GLU A 121 16.56 -22.27 -14.32
C GLU A 121 16.37 -23.51 -15.21
N ILE A 122 15.39 -23.45 -16.12
CA ILE A 122 15.35 -24.31 -17.30
C ILE A 122 15.60 -23.41 -18.50
N THR A 123 16.88 -23.29 -18.84
CA THR A 123 17.33 -22.99 -20.20
C THR A 123 16.83 -24.12 -21.10
N ARG A 124 15.88 -23.82 -21.98
CA ARG A 124 15.48 -24.74 -23.05
C ARG A 124 16.39 -24.48 -24.25
N GLU A 125 17.54 -25.13 -24.25
CA GLU A 125 18.28 -25.41 -25.49
C GLU A 125 17.45 -26.42 -26.30
N GLU A 126 16.77 -25.93 -27.34
CA GLU A 126 16.27 -26.81 -28.40
C GLU A 126 17.40 -27.06 -29.40
N LEU A 127 17.77 -28.34 -29.48
CA LEU A 127 18.65 -29.00 -30.43
C LEU A 127 18.39 -28.57 -31.88
N GLY A 128 19.20 -27.64 -32.37
CA GLY A 128 19.49 -27.48 -33.80
C GLY A 128 20.46 -28.57 -34.23
N ARG A 129 19.91 -29.60 -34.89
CA ARG A 129 20.61 -30.76 -35.44
C ARG A 129 21.82 -30.38 -36.29
N GLU A 130 22.94 -31.05 -36.04
CA GLU A 130 24.09 -31.13 -36.95
C GLU A 130 23.65 -31.65 -38.32
N GLY A 131 24.16 -31.03 -39.37
CA GLY A 131 23.98 -31.41 -40.76
C GLY A 131 25.17 -30.92 -41.56
N GLU A 132 26.10 -31.85 -41.80
CA GLU A 132 27.34 -31.74 -42.56
C GLU A 132 27.24 -30.90 -43.85
N VAL A 133 28.35 -30.21 -44.11
CA VAL A 133 28.73 -29.72 -45.43
C VAL A 133 29.00 -30.92 -46.34
N TRP A 134 28.16 -31.10 -47.36
CA TRP A 134 28.54 -31.81 -48.58
C TRP A 134 28.21 -30.92 -49.77
N ALA A 135 29.26 -30.30 -50.31
CA ALA A 135 29.25 -29.76 -51.66
C ALA A 135 29.40 -30.93 -52.64
N PHE A 136 28.39 -31.16 -53.47
CA PHE A 136 28.55 -31.84 -54.75
C PHE A 136 27.67 -31.15 -55.77
N ASP A 137 28.32 -30.54 -56.75
CA ASP A 137 27.73 -30.00 -57.96
C ASP A 137 27.21 -31.10 -58.90
N CYS A 138 26.22 -30.70 -59.69
CA CYS A 138 25.83 -31.15 -61.04
C CYS A 138 24.96 -32.43 -61.22
N PRO A 139 24.21 -32.58 -62.35
CA PRO A 139 24.06 -31.67 -63.52
C PRO A 139 22.61 -31.48 -64.06
N GLN A 140 22.43 -30.46 -64.90
CA GLN A 140 21.69 -30.55 -66.17
C GLN A 140 22.57 -29.92 -67.26
#